data_AF-S6A9L6-F1
#
_entry.id   AF-S6A9L6-F1
#
_cell.length_a   1.000
_cell.length_b   1.000
_cell.length_c   1.000
_cell.angle_alpha   90.00
_cell.angle_beta   90.00
_cell.angle_gamma   90.00
#
_symmetry.space_group_name_H-M   'P 1'
#
loop_
_entity.id
_entity.type
_entity.pdbx_description
1 polymer ?
#
loop_
_entity_poly.entity_id
_entity_poly.type
_entity_poly.pdbx_seq_one_letter_code
_entity_poly.pdbx_strand_id
1 'polypeptide(L)'
;MEVWFMWLARLMFLGIFLMAGGMLFRVWAIAVRKDDRYVADWRGRKIGDGRTWATTVLAVNVFCGVGLLGVGVSVLLLGLELTTWMGLAAFVLWTYYFLLQLASQRAKRLSP
;
A
#
# COMPACT_ATOMS: atom_id res chain seq x y z
N MET A 1 -0.84 -32.36 -2.18
CA MET A 1 -0.27 -31.02 -1.87
C MET A 1 -0.98 -29.86 -2.60
N GLU A 2 -1.96 -30.11 -3.46
CA GLU A 2 -2.53 -29.07 -4.32
C GLU A 2 -3.60 -28.19 -3.65
N VAL A 3 -4.43 -28.77 -2.79
CA VAL A 3 -5.58 -28.05 -2.19
C VAL A 3 -5.14 -26.94 -1.24
N TRP A 4 -4.17 -27.19 -0.37
CA TRP A 4 -3.69 -26.18 0.58
C TRP A 4 -3.05 -24.99 -0.14
N PHE A 5 -2.30 -25.26 -1.21
CA PHE A 5 -1.65 -24.22 -2.02
C PHE A 5 -2.67 -23.34 -2.73
N MET A 6 -3.73 -23.94 -3.28
CA MET A 6 -4.82 -23.21 -3.90
C MET A 6 -5.52 -22.27 -2.89
N TRP A 7 -5.77 -22.75 -1.67
CA TRP A 7 -6.33 -21.90 -0.62
C TRP A 7 -5.38 -20.78 -0.20
N LEU A 8 -4.08 -21.05 -0.10
CA LEU A 8 -3.07 -20.03 0.16
C LEU A 8 -3.08 -18.93 -0.91
N ALA A 9 -3.06 -19.31 -2.20
CA ALA A 9 -3.09 -18.35 -3.31
C ALA A 9 -4.37 -17.49 -3.28
N ARG A 10 -5.53 -18.10 -2.98
CA ARG A 10 -6.79 -17.37 -2.81
C ARG A 10 -6.77 -16.40 -1.64
N LEU A 11 -6.18 -16.78 -0.50
CA LEU A 11 -6.02 -15.90 0.65
C LEU A 11 -5.06 -14.74 0.36
N MET A 12 -3.95 -15.01 -0.33
CA MET A 12 -3.03 -13.95 -0.78
C MET A 12 -3.72 -12.99 -1.74
N PHE A 13 -4.53 -13.52 -2.65
CA PHE A 13 -5.33 -12.72 -3.58
C PHE A 13 -6.39 -11.89 -2.83
N LEU A 14 -7.06 -12.42 -1.81
CA LEU A 14 -7.93 -11.60 -0.97
C LEU A 14 -7.13 -10.52 -0.22
N GLY A 15 -5.93 -10.86 0.24
CA GLY A 15 -5.02 -9.96 0.95
C GLY A 15 -4.65 -8.71 0.15
N ILE A 16 -4.52 -8.78 -1.18
CA ILE A 16 -4.21 -7.60 -1.99
C ILE A 16 -5.34 -6.56 -1.93
N PHE A 17 -6.61 -6.98 -1.90
CA PHE A 17 -7.76 -6.07 -1.78
C PHE A 17 -7.84 -5.45 -0.38
N LEU A 18 -7.59 -6.23 0.67
CA LEU A 18 -7.57 -5.71 2.03
C LEU A 18 -6.47 -4.66 2.21
N MET A 19 -5.27 -4.93 1.67
CA MET A 19 -4.16 -3.99 1.71
C MET A 19 -4.46 -2.73 0.87
N ALA A 20 -4.99 -2.89 -0.33
CA ALA A 20 -5.37 -1.76 -1.18
C ALA A 20 -6.45 -0.90 -0.52
N GLY A 21 -7.48 -1.54 0.05
CA GLY A 21 -8.53 -0.87 0.81
C GLY A 21 -7.97 -0.11 2.01
N GLY A 22 -7.01 -0.68 2.75
CA GLY A 22 -6.30 -0.01 3.83
C GLY A 22 -5.52 1.23 3.37
N MET A 23 -4.84 1.15 2.22
CA MET A 23 -4.12 2.30 1.64
C MET A 23 -5.11 3.39 1.21
N LEU A 24 -6.18 3.05 0.51
CA LEU A 24 -7.19 4.01 0.05
C LEU A 24 -8.00 4.60 1.22
N PHE A 25 -8.21 3.85 2.29
CA PHE A 25 -8.77 4.38 3.52
C PHE A 25 -7.87 5.45 4.14
N ARG A 26 -6.54 5.23 4.16
CA ARG A 26 -5.56 6.25 4.60
C ARG A 26 -5.62 7.49 3.69
N VAL A 27 -5.74 7.31 2.37
CA VAL A 27 -5.94 8.43 1.43
C VAL A 27 -7.18 9.23 1.82
N TRP A 28 -8.32 8.58 1.99
CA TRP A 28 -9.57 9.24 2.37
C TRP A 28 -9.43 10.01 3.69
N ALA A 29 -8.79 9.39 4.70
CA ALA A 29 -8.58 10.02 6.00
C ALA A 29 -7.69 11.28 5.90
N ILE A 30 -6.61 11.23 5.12
CA ILE A 30 -5.71 12.39 4.93
C ILE A 30 -6.36 13.45 4.03
N ALA A 31 -6.93 13.04 2.89
CA ALA A 31 -7.42 13.95 1.86
C ALA A 31 -8.72 14.65 2.28
N VAL A 32 -9.67 13.89 2.84
CA VAL A 32 -11.03 14.34 3.10
C VAL A 32 -11.24 14.67 4.57
N ARG A 33 -10.83 13.78 5.49
CA ARG A 33 -10.96 14.04 6.93
C ARG A 33 -9.87 14.96 7.49
N LYS A 34 -8.83 15.25 6.70
CA LYS A 34 -7.65 16.04 7.11
C LYS A 34 -7.02 15.51 8.42
N ASP A 35 -7.04 14.18 8.61
CA ASP A 35 -6.57 13.54 9.83
C ASP A 35 -5.09 13.14 9.68
N ASP A 36 -4.21 13.98 10.22
CA ASP A 36 -2.76 13.81 10.17
C ASP A 36 -2.26 12.57 10.91
N ARG A 37 -3.09 11.91 11.74
CA ARG A 37 -2.71 10.64 12.38
C ARG A 37 -2.48 9.52 11.36
N TYR A 38 -3.10 9.62 10.19
CA TYR A 38 -2.92 8.67 9.10
C TYR A 38 -1.71 8.97 8.21
N VAL A 39 -1.01 10.08 8.47
CA VAL A 39 0.32 10.34 7.89
C VAL A 39 1.36 9.54 8.67
N ALA A 40 1.34 8.23 8.41
CA ALA A 40 2.11 7.24 9.13
C ALA A 40 2.80 6.25 8.20
N ASP A 41 3.87 5.64 8.69
CA ASP A 41 4.54 4.54 8.01
C ASP A 41 3.65 3.27 7.95
N TRP A 42 4.16 2.21 7.33
CA TRP A 42 3.44 0.93 7.25
C TRP A 42 3.21 0.28 8.62
N ARG A 43 3.95 0.69 9.67
CA ARG A 43 3.80 0.22 11.07
C ARG A 43 2.85 1.10 11.88
N GLY A 44 2.29 2.14 11.28
CA GLY A 44 1.38 3.08 11.96
C GLY A 44 2.09 4.13 12.81
N ARG A 45 3.42 4.31 12.65
CA ARG A 45 4.15 5.38 13.34
C ARG A 45 4.06 6.66 12.53
N LYS A 46 3.78 7.77 13.21
CA LYS A 46 3.68 9.10 12.59
C LYS A 46 4.98 9.46 11.84
N ILE A 47 4.84 10.03 10.65
CA ILE A 47 5.97 10.54 9.86
C ILE A 47 6.07 12.05 10.08
N GLY A 48 7.10 12.47 10.81
CA GLY A 48 7.38 13.89 11.10
C GLY A 48 6.22 14.60 11.80
N ASP A 49 6.03 15.87 11.46
CA ASP A 49 4.92 16.70 11.94
C ASP A 49 3.55 16.29 11.35
N GLY A 50 3.52 15.35 10.40
CA GLY A 50 2.33 14.91 9.68
C GLY A 50 1.97 15.86 8.54
N ARG A 51 1.79 17.15 8.84
CA ARG A 51 1.32 18.14 7.87
C ARG A 51 2.28 18.37 6.71
N THR A 52 3.60 18.43 6.97
CA THR A 52 4.61 18.63 5.92
C THR A 52 4.71 17.40 5.00
N TRP A 53 4.44 16.22 5.53
CA TRP A 53 4.56 14.94 4.82
C TRP A 53 3.24 14.40 4.26
N ALA A 54 2.12 15.08 4.53
CA ALA A 54 0.78 14.62 4.17
C ALA A 54 0.65 14.36 2.66
N THR A 55 1.13 15.27 1.81
CA THR A 55 1.07 15.11 0.35
C THR A 55 1.87 13.90 -0.13
N THR A 56 3.09 13.72 0.39
CA THR A 56 3.95 12.58 0.03
C THR A 56 3.31 11.26 0.43
N VAL A 57 2.83 11.14 1.67
CA VAL A 57 2.21 9.90 2.16
C VAL A 57 0.90 9.62 1.43
N LEU A 58 0.10 10.65 1.15
CA LEU A 58 -1.12 10.53 0.35
C LEU A 58 -0.82 10.02 -1.05
N ALA A 59 0.16 10.60 -1.75
CA ALA A 59 0.55 10.18 -3.09
C ALA A 59 0.99 8.70 -3.13
N VAL A 60 1.80 8.28 -2.15
CA VAL A 60 2.25 6.88 -2.03
C VAL A 60 1.06 5.93 -1.80
N ASN A 61 0.14 6.28 -0.90
CA ASN A 61 -1.03 5.43 -0.63
C ASN A 61 -2.00 5.37 -1.82
N VAL A 62 -2.23 6.49 -2.54
CA VAL A 62 -3.05 6.48 -3.76
C VAL A 62 -2.40 5.60 -4.82
N PHE A 63 -1.14 5.86 -5.14
CA PHE A 63 -0.45 5.18 -6.24
C PHE A 63 -0.35 3.67 -5.99
N CYS A 64 0.06 3.26 -4.78
CA CYS A 64 0.18 1.85 -4.44
C CYS A 64 -1.19 1.18 -4.21
N GLY A 65 -2.16 1.88 -3.61
CA GLY A 65 -3.51 1.35 -3.41
C GLY A 65 -4.22 1.10 -4.74
N VAL A 66 -4.19 2.08 -5.65
CA VAL A 66 -4.72 1.92 -7.02
C VAL A 66 -3.94 0.86 -7.79
N GLY A 67 -2.61 0.81 -7.66
CA GLY A 67 -1.78 -0.22 -8.29
C GLY A 67 -2.17 -1.64 -7.87
N LEU A 68 -2.34 -1.88 -6.56
CA LEU A 68 -2.79 -3.19 -6.05
C LEU A 68 -4.20 -3.55 -6.52
N LEU A 69 -5.14 -2.61 -6.53
CA LEU A 69 -6.47 -2.84 -7.11
C LEU A 69 -6.37 -3.16 -8.60
N GLY A 70 -5.52 -2.45 -9.34
CA GLY A 70 -5.27 -2.70 -10.75
C GLY A 70 -4.75 -4.12 -11.01
N VAL A 71 -3.85 -4.62 -10.17
CA VAL A 71 -3.41 -6.03 -10.22
C VAL A 71 -4.59 -6.97 -9.98
N GLY A 72 -5.39 -6.74 -8.95
CA GLY A 72 -6.56 -7.56 -8.64
C GLY A 72 -7.59 -7.61 -9.76
N VAL A 73 -7.93 -6.44 -10.32
CA VAL A 73 -8.84 -6.32 -11.47
C VAL A 73 -8.27 -7.03 -12.71
N SER A 74 -6.96 -6.90 -12.96
CA SER A 74 -6.31 -7.56 -14.09
C SER A 74 -6.34 -9.09 -13.97
N VAL A 75 -6.18 -9.64 -12.77
CA VAL A 75 -6.35 -11.09 -12.53
C VAL A 75 -7.78 -11.53 -12.88
N LEU A 76 -8.79 -10.78 -12.45
CA LEU A 76 -10.20 -11.14 -12.69
C LEU A 76 -10.60 -11.03 -14.16
N LEU A 77 -10.09 -10.03 -14.87
CA LEU A 77 -10.48 -9.76 -16.27
C LEU A 77 -9.62 -10.51 -17.28
N LEU A 78 -8.33 -10.66 -17.00
CA LEU A 78 -7.34 -11.20 -17.96
C LEU A 78 -6.82 -12.60 -17.57
N GLY A 79 -7.17 -13.10 -16.39
CA GLY A 79 -6.72 -14.42 -15.94
C GLY A 79 -5.21 -14.50 -15.74
N LEU A 80 -4.58 -13.44 -15.20
CA LEU A 80 -3.12 -13.39 -15.02
C LEU A 80 -2.60 -14.61 -14.25
N GLU A 81 -1.53 -15.19 -14.77
CA GLU A 81 -0.84 -16.32 -14.13
C GLU A 81 -0.33 -15.96 -12.74
N LEU A 82 -0.23 -16.98 -11.88
CA LEU A 82 0.16 -16.83 -10.48
C LEU A 82 1.48 -16.07 -10.31
N THR A 83 2.49 -16.43 -11.09
CA THR A 83 3.82 -15.81 -11.07
C THR A 83 3.75 -14.33 -11.43
N THR A 84 2.97 -13.97 -12.45
CA THR A 84 2.83 -12.59 -12.92
C THR A 84 2.14 -11.70 -11.89
N TRP A 85 0.96 -12.08 -11.40
CA TRP A 85 0.23 -11.19 -10.48
C TRP A 85 0.91 -11.12 -9.11
N MET A 86 1.53 -12.20 -8.64
CA MET A 86 2.33 -12.15 -7.40
C MET A 86 3.56 -11.25 -7.58
N GLY A 87 4.23 -11.31 -8.73
CA GLY A 87 5.36 -10.43 -9.03
C GLY A 87 4.96 -8.96 -9.03
N LEU A 88 3.83 -8.63 -9.67
CA LEU A 88 3.29 -7.27 -9.68
C LEU A 88 2.85 -6.82 -8.28
N ALA A 89 2.12 -7.66 -7.54
CA ALA A 89 1.70 -7.34 -6.17
C ALA A 89 2.91 -7.12 -5.25
N ALA A 90 3.93 -7.98 -5.34
CA ALA A 90 5.18 -7.82 -4.60
C ALA A 90 5.89 -6.52 -4.98
N PHE A 91 5.99 -6.20 -6.27
CA PHE A 91 6.59 -4.95 -6.74
C PHE A 91 5.88 -3.72 -6.16
N VAL A 92 4.55 -3.70 -6.17
CA VAL A 92 3.76 -2.59 -5.59
C VAL A 92 3.97 -2.50 -4.08
N LEU A 93 3.95 -3.62 -3.35
CA LEU A 93 4.15 -3.66 -1.90
C LEU A 93 5.56 -3.23 -1.49
N TRP A 94 6.59 -3.66 -2.22
CA TRP A 94 7.97 -3.24 -2.00
C TRP A 94 8.17 -1.76 -2.30
N THR A 95 7.56 -1.25 -3.38
CA THR A 95 7.56 0.18 -3.69
C THR A 95 6.90 0.98 -2.57
N TYR A 96 5.73 0.55 -2.09
CA TYR A 96 5.04 1.17 -0.97
C TYR A 96 5.91 1.25 0.29
N TYR A 97 6.50 0.11 0.67
CA TYR A 97 7.40 0.00 1.81
C TYR A 97 8.60 0.94 1.66
N PHE A 98 9.28 0.90 0.52
CA PHE A 98 10.50 1.66 0.30
C PHE A 98 10.24 3.17 0.32
N LEU A 99 9.19 3.63 -0.35
CA LEU A 99 8.85 5.05 -0.39
C LEU A 99 8.46 5.59 0.98
N LEU A 100 7.67 4.85 1.77
CA LEU A 100 7.36 5.25 3.14
C LEU A 100 8.60 5.21 4.05
N GLN A 101 9.54 4.29 3.82
CA GLN A 101 10.77 4.22 4.60
C GLN A 101 11.63 5.43 4.30
N LEU A 102 11.77 5.78 3.02
CA LEU A 102 12.49 6.96 2.58
C LEU A 102 11.87 8.23 3.18
N ALA A 103 10.54 8.35 3.17
CA ALA A 103 9.82 9.46 3.79
C ALA A 103 10.08 9.54 5.30
N SER A 104 10.00 8.41 6.02
CA SER A 104 10.30 8.36 7.46
C SER A 104 11.75 8.76 7.78
N GLN A 105 12.72 8.26 7.00
CA GLN A 105 14.13 8.60 7.18
C GLN A 105 14.40 10.08 6.91
N ARG A 106 13.82 10.65 5.84
CA ARG A 106 13.95 12.08 5.54
C ARG A 106 13.28 12.94 6.60
N ALA A 107 12.10 12.56 7.08
CA ALA A 107 11.40 13.28 8.15
C ALA A 107 12.24 13.33 9.44
N LYS A 108 12.90 12.22 9.82
CA LYS A 108 13.81 12.18 10.97
C LYS A 108 15.02 13.09 10.82
N ARG A 109 15.58 13.21 9.61
CA ARG A 109 16.75 14.07 9.35
C ARG A 109 16.41 15.57 9.33
N LEU A 110 15.18 15.92 8.98
CA LEU A 110 14.71 17.31 8.90
C LEU A 110 14.04 17.79 10.19
N SER A 111 13.85 16.91 11.17
CA SER A 111 13.38 17.27 12.50
C SER A 111 14.60 17.68 13.33
N PRO A 112 14.64 18.91 13.90
CA PRO A 112 15.76 19.40 14.71
C PRO A 112 15.98 18.59 16.00
#